data_AF-A0A941PG38-F1
#
_entry.id   AF-A0A941PG38-F1
#
_cell.length_a   1.000
_cell.length_b   1.000
_cell.length_c   1.000
_cell.angle_alpha   90.00
_cell.angle_beta   90.00
_cell.angle_gamma   90.00
#
_symmetry.space_group_name_H-M   'P 1'
#
loop_
_entity.id
_entity.type
_entity.pdbx_description
1 polymer ?
#
loop_
_entity_poly.entity_id
_entity_poly.type
_entity_poly.pdbx_seq_one_letter_code
_entity_poly.pdbx_strand_id
1 'polypeptide(L)'
;MRLVDIPAGAGQGLGLFDVLHDYASGAALSYTLMDAAARYYGTAAISFLERITQPAEWRDLAHAIKERSSAFIKKNLPPQYGGQLYRVGERFALIAAAGELATHYGITTWPPGEADQAMVRCFQDWIDYRGGADN
;
A
#
# COMPACT_ATOMS: atom_id res chain seq x y z
N MET A 1 -11.60 1.83 14.82
CA MET A 1 -11.64 2.41 13.46
C MET A 1 -11.66 1.28 12.44
N ARG A 2 -12.62 1.31 11.50
CA ARG A 2 -12.82 0.28 10.45
C ARG A 2 -12.72 0.86 9.03
N LEU A 3 -12.66 2.18 8.90
CA LEU A 3 -12.48 2.91 7.65
C LEU A 3 -11.33 3.91 7.84
N VAL A 4 -10.44 4.00 6.86
CA VAL A 4 -9.30 4.92 6.83
C VAL A 4 -9.46 5.75 5.56
N ASP A 5 -9.76 7.03 5.70
CA ASP A 5 -9.93 7.96 4.58
C ASP A 5 -8.60 8.60 4.24
N ILE A 6 -8.03 8.26 3.08
CA ILE A 6 -6.76 8.81 2.60
C ILE A 6 -7.09 9.94 1.61
N PRO A 7 -6.51 11.14 1.77
CA PRO A 7 -6.68 12.21 0.80
C PRO A 7 -6.29 11.75 -0.61
N ALA A 8 -7.16 12.01 -1.58
CA ALA A 8 -6.95 11.59 -2.97
C ALA A 8 -5.97 12.50 -3.74
N GLY A 9 -5.65 13.69 -3.23
CA GLY A 9 -4.77 14.62 -3.94
C GLY A 9 -3.31 14.30 -3.68
N ALA A 10 -2.54 14.03 -4.75
CA ALA A 10 -1.09 13.83 -4.68
C ALA A 10 -0.29 15.09 -4.29
N GLY A 11 -0.92 16.26 -4.35
CA GLY A 11 -0.27 17.57 -4.10
C GLY A 11 0.50 18.13 -5.29
N GLN A 12 0.56 17.40 -6.40
CA GLN A 12 1.38 17.74 -7.58
C GLN A 12 0.66 18.59 -8.63
N GLY A 13 -0.60 18.98 -8.40
CA GLY A 13 -1.42 19.71 -9.38
C GLY A 13 -1.89 18.85 -10.56
N LEU A 14 -1.67 17.53 -10.51
CA LEU A 14 -2.02 16.55 -11.56
C LEU A 14 -3.31 15.77 -11.24
N GLY A 15 -4.13 16.27 -10.31
CA GLY A 15 -5.28 15.56 -9.78
C GLY A 15 -4.86 14.48 -8.76
N LEU A 16 -5.27 13.23 -9.00
CA LEU A 16 -4.98 12.06 -8.15
C LEU A 16 -3.53 11.55 -8.29
N PHE A 17 -2.86 11.86 -9.40
CA PHE A 17 -1.61 11.21 -9.76
C PHE A 17 -0.38 12.02 -9.33
N ASP A 18 0.68 11.33 -8.94
CA ASP A 18 2.00 11.93 -8.75
C ASP A 18 2.75 12.10 -10.08
N VAL A 19 2.57 11.15 -11.01
CA VAL A 19 3.26 11.06 -12.30
C VAL A 19 2.28 10.61 -13.37
N LEU A 20 2.36 11.22 -14.57
CA LEU A 20 1.44 10.92 -15.68
C LEU A 20 1.94 9.84 -16.64
N HIS A 21 3.13 9.27 -16.46
CA HIS A 21 3.67 8.16 -17.27
C HIS A 21 3.46 8.35 -18.80
N ASP A 22 3.93 9.47 -19.33
CA ASP A 22 3.82 9.86 -20.75
C ASP A 22 2.40 10.13 -21.29
N TYR A 23 1.37 10.14 -20.43
CA TYR A 23 0.03 10.58 -20.80
C TYR A 23 -0.11 12.11 -20.76
N ALA A 24 -0.91 12.66 -21.68
CA ALA A 24 -1.07 14.11 -21.85
C ALA A 24 -1.77 14.84 -20.68
N SER A 25 -2.51 14.11 -19.83
CA SER A 25 -3.20 14.66 -18.65
C SER A 25 -3.63 13.56 -17.69
N GLY A 26 -3.97 13.93 -16.45
CA GLY A 26 -4.59 13.00 -15.49
C GLY A 26 -5.89 12.39 -16.02
N ALA A 27 -6.69 13.14 -16.78
CA ALA A 27 -7.90 12.59 -17.41
C ALA A 27 -7.56 11.49 -18.44
N ALA A 28 -6.53 11.71 -19.27
CA ALA A 28 -6.09 10.72 -20.26
C ALA A 28 -5.58 9.43 -19.60
N LEU A 29 -4.80 9.56 -18.52
CA LEU A 29 -4.35 8.41 -17.73
C LEU A 29 -5.54 7.67 -17.09
N SER A 30 -6.47 8.39 -16.44
CA SER A 30 -7.67 7.79 -15.85
C SER A 30 -8.52 7.01 -16.86
N TYR A 31 -8.77 7.57 -18.05
CA TYR A 31 -9.53 6.86 -19.09
C TYR A 31 -8.81 5.60 -19.56
N THR A 32 -7.49 5.66 -19.70
CA THR A 32 -6.69 4.51 -20.13
C THR A 32 -6.70 3.42 -19.08
N LEU A 33 -6.56 3.77 -17.79
CA LEU A 33 -6.67 2.81 -16.68
C LEU A 33 -8.05 2.17 -16.63
N MET A 34 -9.12 2.94 -16.86
CA MET A 34 -10.49 2.41 -16.86
C MET A 34 -10.72 1.39 -18.00
N ASP A 35 -10.29 1.69 -19.22
CA ASP A 35 -10.40 0.77 -20.36
C ASP A 35 -9.56 -0.49 -20.15
N ALA A 36 -8.33 -0.35 -19.65
CA ALA A 36 -7.47 -1.48 -19.33
C ALA A 36 -8.08 -2.38 -18.24
N ALA A 37 -8.59 -1.79 -17.15
CA ALA A 37 -9.22 -2.54 -16.06
C ALA A 37 -10.50 -3.27 -16.49
N ALA A 38 -11.23 -2.74 -17.48
CA ALA A 38 -12.40 -3.41 -18.04
C ALA A 38 -12.03 -4.67 -18.86
N ARG A 39 -10.82 -4.72 -19.42
CA ARG A 39 -10.32 -5.83 -20.24
C ARG A 39 -9.48 -6.83 -19.45
N TYR A 40 -8.74 -6.35 -18.46
CA TYR A 40 -7.75 -7.12 -17.70
C TYR A 40 -8.02 -6.96 -16.21
N TYR A 41 -8.63 -7.98 -15.62
CA TYR A 41 -8.94 -8.01 -14.19
C TYR A 41 -8.76 -9.42 -13.61
N GLY A 42 -8.60 -9.51 -12.29
CA GLY A 42 -8.48 -10.77 -11.56
C GLY A 42 -7.10 -11.45 -11.59
N THR A 43 -6.26 -11.17 -12.59
CA THR A 43 -4.95 -11.83 -12.77
C THR A 43 -4.05 -11.74 -11.54
N ALA A 44 -3.74 -10.52 -11.07
CA ALA A 44 -2.81 -10.33 -9.96
C ALA A 44 -3.30 -10.95 -8.65
N ALA A 45 -4.59 -10.83 -8.35
CA ALA A 45 -5.19 -11.33 -7.11
C ALA A 45 -5.19 -12.86 -7.07
N ILE A 46 -5.55 -13.53 -8.18
CA ILE A 46 -5.54 -14.99 -8.29
C ILE A 46 -4.12 -15.51 -8.14
N SER A 47 -3.15 -14.95 -8.88
CA SER A 47 -1.75 -15.35 -8.77
C SER A 47 -1.19 -15.13 -7.37
N PHE A 48 -1.56 -14.04 -6.68
CA PHE A 48 -1.16 -13.81 -5.31
C PHE A 48 -1.74 -14.87 -4.35
N LEU A 49 -3.04 -15.18 -4.48
CA LEU A 49 -3.70 -16.22 -3.70
C LEU A 49 -3.05 -17.58 -3.87
N GLU A 50 -2.73 -17.99 -5.10
CA GLU A 50 -2.04 -19.26 -5.39
C GLU A 50 -0.69 -19.38 -4.67
N ARG A 51 0.02 -18.26 -4.46
CA ARG A 51 1.31 -18.26 -3.75
C ARG A 51 1.12 -18.28 -2.24
N ILE A 52 0.24 -17.43 -1.70
CA ILE A 52 0.07 -17.32 -0.23
C ILE A 52 -0.70 -18.49 0.39
N THR A 53 -1.42 -19.27 -0.42
CA THR A 53 -2.20 -20.42 0.06
C THR A 53 -1.45 -21.75 0.02
N GLN A 54 -0.15 -21.77 -0.31
CA GLN A 54 0.69 -22.97 -0.29
C GLN A 54 0.95 -23.46 1.15
N PRO A 55 0.39 -24.60 1.60
CA PRO A 55 0.44 -25.01 3.01
C PRO A 55 1.84 -25.20 3.56
N ALA A 56 2.78 -25.64 2.71
CA ALA A 56 4.17 -25.83 3.07
C ALA A 56 4.88 -24.52 3.47
N GLU A 57 4.41 -23.37 2.99
CA GLU A 57 5.06 -22.07 3.17
C GLU A 57 4.34 -21.19 4.21
N TRP A 58 3.17 -21.60 4.73
CA TRP A 58 2.34 -20.77 5.60
C TRP A 58 3.06 -20.25 6.85
N ARG A 59 3.90 -21.08 7.47
CA ARG A 59 4.62 -20.70 8.69
C ARG A 59 5.64 -19.60 8.40
N ASP A 60 6.43 -19.78 7.34
CA ASP A 60 7.49 -18.84 6.96
C ASP A 60 6.88 -17.55 6.43
N LEU A 61 5.79 -17.66 5.66
CA LEU A 61 4.99 -16.54 5.19
C LEU A 61 4.43 -15.71 6.36
N ALA A 62 3.80 -16.36 7.34
CA ALA A 62 3.26 -15.68 8.50
C ALA A 62 4.37 -14.99 9.32
N HIS A 63 5.53 -15.63 9.44
CA HIS A 63 6.69 -15.03 10.10
C HIS A 63 7.20 -13.80 9.33
N ALA A 64 7.37 -13.91 8.01
CA ALA A 64 7.84 -12.82 7.16
C ALA A 64 6.90 -11.61 7.17
N ILE A 65 5.58 -11.83 7.09
CA ILE A 65 4.58 -10.77 7.18
C ILE A 65 4.66 -10.09 8.56
N LYS A 66 4.75 -10.86 9.64
CA LYS A 66 4.85 -10.33 11.00
C LYS A 66 6.12 -9.51 11.20
N GLU A 67 7.25 -10.00 10.73
CA GLU A 67 8.55 -9.33 10.84
C GLU A 67 8.55 -8.01 10.06
N ARG A 68 8.12 -8.04 8.79
CA ARG A 68 8.00 -6.84 7.95
C ARG A 68 7.04 -5.82 8.54
N SER A 69 5.87 -6.29 9.00
CA SER A 69 4.88 -5.39 9.62
C SER A 69 5.45 -4.74 10.87
N SER A 70 6.15 -5.50 11.73
CA SER A 70 6.78 -4.98 12.94
C SER A 70 7.88 -3.96 12.62
N ALA A 71 8.69 -4.21 11.59
CA ALA A 71 9.72 -3.29 11.13
C ALA A 71 9.11 -1.98 10.61
N PHE A 72 8.02 -2.05 9.84
CA PHE A 72 7.27 -0.88 9.38
C PHE A 72 6.74 -0.05 10.55
N ILE A 73 6.10 -0.69 11.53
CA ILE A 73 5.58 0.01 12.72
C ILE A 73 6.71 0.67 13.50
N LYS A 74 7.78 -0.07 13.80
CA LYS A 74 8.92 0.46 14.55
C LYS A 74 9.57 1.67 13.87
N LYS A 75 9.60 1.67 12.53
CA LYS A 75 10.19 2.75 11.75
C LYS A 75 9.28 3.98 11.66
N ASN A 76 7.97 3.78 11.52
CA ASN A 76 7.03 4.85 11.14
C ASN A 76 6.06 5.28 12.27
N LEU A 77 5.96 4.53 13.36
CA LEU A 77 5.18 4.89 14.54
C LEU A 77 6.09 5.00 15.78
N PRO A 78 6.60 6.20 16.10
CA PRO A 78 7.23 6.44 17.38
C PRO A 78 6.32 6.11 18.58
N PRO A 79 6.88 5.75 19.75
CA PRO A 79 6.14 5.26 20.91
C PRO A 79 5.09 6.22 21.48
N GLN A 80 5.21 7.51 21.17
CA GLN A 80 4.29 8.56 21.60
C GLN A 80 2.89 8.48 20.95
N TYR A 81 2.72 7.66 19.92
CA TYR A 81 1.44 7.53 19.21
C TYR A 81 0.46 6.61 19.95
N GLY A 82 -0.72 7.14 20.28
CA GLY A 82 -1.76 6.41 21.01
C GLY A 82 -2.30 5.17 20.28
N GLY A 83 -2.98 4.27 21.00
CA GLY A 83 -3.43 2.96 20.48
C GLY A 83 -4.41 2.99 19.28
N GLN A 84 -4.93 4.15 18.88
CA GLN A 84 -5.66 4.29 17.61
C GLN A 84 -4.71 4.37 16.41
N LEU A 85 -3.63 5.14 16.51
CA LEU A 85 -2.61 5.26 15.47
C LEU A 85 -1.94 3.90 15.24
N TYR A 86 -1.65 3.18 16.32
CA TYR A 86 -1.09 1.82 16.24
C TYR A 86 -1.94 0.88 15.39
N ARG A 87 -3.25 0.80 15.66
CA ARG A 87 -4.17 -0.06 14.91
C ARG A 87 -4.32 0.32 13.43
N VAL A 88 -4.16 1.59 13.08
CA VAL A 88 -4.20 2.02 11.69
C VAL A 88 -2.86 1.73 11.01
N GLY A 89 -1.75 2.01 11.70
CA GLY A 89 -0.40 1.63 11.28
C GLY A 89 -0.30 0.14 10.98
N GLU A 90 -0.88 -0.75 11.79
CA GLU A 90 -0.86 -2.21 11.55
C GLU A 90 -1.48 -2.59 10.22
N ARG A 91 -2.48 -1.85 9.74
CA ARG A 91 -3.11 -2.10 8.44
C ARG A 91 -2.21 -1.66 7.30
N PHE A 92 -1.62 -0.48 7.40
CA PHE A 92 -0.65 -0.01 6.40
C PHE A 92 0.56 -0.94 6.34
N ALA A 93 1.07 -1.36 7.50
CA ALA A 93 2.17 -2.32 7.61
C ALA A 93 1.85 -3.66 6.94
N LEU A 94 0.63 -4.18 7.12
CA LEU A 94 0.18 -5.40 6.47
C LEU A 94 0.07 -5.24 4.95
N ILE A 95 -0.48 -4.13 4.47
CA ILE A 95 -0.60 -3.84 3.03
C ILE A 95 0.79 -3.71 2.40
N ALA A 96 1.72 -3.03 3.08
CA ALA A 96 3.11 -2.88 2.64
C ALA A 96 3.78 -4.26 2.51
N ALA A 97 3.68 -5.09 3.55
CA ALA A 97 4.23 -6.45 3.53
C ALA A 97 3.64 -7.30 2.40
N ALA A 98 2.33 -7.22 2.15
CA ALA A 98 1.67 -7.93 1.06
C ALA A 98 2.16 -7.44 -0.32
N GLY A 99 2.32 -6.13 -0.50
CA GLY A 99 2.85 -5.53 -1.73
C GLY A 99 4.29 -5.97 -2.01
N GLU A 100 5.17 -5.93 -1.00
CA GLU A 100 6.55 -6.42 -1.13
C GLU A 100 6.61 -7.92 -1.46
N LEU A 101 5.68 -8.72 -0.93
CA LEU A 101 5.57 -10.12 -1.30
C LEU A 101 5.09 -10.32 -2.74
N ALA A 102 4.11 -9.52 -3.18
CA ALA A 102 3.66 -9.56 -4.56
C ALA A 102 4.79 -9.21 -5.53
N THR A 103 5.63 -8.23 -5.18
CA THR A 103 6.87 -7.91 -5.89
C THR A 103 7.85 -9.09 -5.89
N HIS A 104 8.09 -9.71 -4.73
CA HIS A 104 8.98 -10.86 -4.62
C HIS A 104 8.53 -12.05 -5.47
N TYR A 105 7.22 -12.27 -5.60
CA TYR A 105 6.65 -13.30 -6.47
C TYR A 105 6.61 -12.92 -7.95
N GLY A 106 7.06 -11.71 -8.32
CA GLY A 106 7.04 -11.22 -9.70
C GLY A 106 5.64 -10.89 -10.22
N ILE A 107 4.67 -10.68 -9.33
CA ILE A 107 3.28 -10.34 -9.69
C ILE A 107 3.16 -8.86 -10.02
N THR A 108 3.83 -8.01 -9.25
CA THR A 108 3.98 -6.60 -9.58
C THR A 108 5.28 -6.40 -10.34
N THR A 109 5.35 -5.32 -11.10
CA THR A 109 6.57 -4.84 -11.77
C THR A 109 7.28 -3.76 -10.97
N TRP A 110 6.93 -3.60 -9.69
CA TRP A 110 7.48 -2.56 -8.85
C TRP A 110 8.91 -2.87 -8.42
N PRO A 111 9.75 -1.84 -8.20
CA PRO A 111 11.05 -2.06 -7.58
C PRO A 111 10.87 -2.50 -6.11
N PRO A 112 11.82 -3.27 -5.56
CA PRO A 112 11.81 -3.60 -4.12
C PRO A 112 11.75 -2.34 -3.25
N GLY A 113 10.88 -2.34 -2.25
CA GLY A 113 10.67 -1.21 -1.34
C GLY A 113 9.68 -0.14 -1.84
N GLU A 114 9.11 -0.28 -3.03
CA GLU A 114 8.09 0.64 -3.55
C GLU A 114 6.80 0.57 -2.73
N ALA A 115 6.35 -0.65 -2.38
CA ALA A 115 5.10 -0.82 -1.63
C ALA A 115 5.25 -0.27 -0.20
N ASP A 116 6.43 -0.47 0.40
CA ASP A 116 6.78 0.15 1.68
C ASP A 116 6.71 1.68 1.60
N GLN A 117 7.35 2.29 0.61
CA GLN A 117 7.37 3.74 0.44
C GLN A 117 5.97 4.33 0.21
N ALA A 118 5.18 3.70 -0.66
CA ALA A 118 3.81 4.10 -0.92
C ALA A 118 2.95 4.06 0.35
N MET A 119 3.05 2.99 1.15
CA MET A 119 2.29 2.88 2.39
C MET A 119 2.76 3.84 3.47
N VAL A 120 4.06 4.16 3.54
CA VAL A 120 4.55 5.23 4.43
C VAL A 120 3.94 6.57 4.03
N ARG A 121 3.93 6.91 2.74
CA ARG A 121 3.34 8.17 2.25
C ARG A 121 1.86 8.24 2.58
N CYS A 122 1.08 7.22 2.22
CA CYS A 122 -0.35 7.19 2.53
C CYS A 122 -0.65 7.25 4.03
N PHE A 123 0.18 6.61 4.86
CA PHE A 123 0.04 6.67 6.31
C PHE A 123 0.30 8.08 6.84
N GLN A 124 1.33 8.76 6.35
CA GLN A 124 1.64 10.14 6.72
C GLN A 124 0.52 11.10 6.29
N ASP A 125 0.06 11.00 5.04
CA ASP A 125 -1.05 11.83 4.53
C ASP A 125 -2.32 11.64 5.37
N TRP A 126 -2.58 10.41 5.84
CA TRP A 126 -3.69 10.13 6.74
C TRP A 126 -3.50 10.74 8.14
N ILE A 127 -2.29 10.70 8.71
CA ILE A 127 -1.97 11.36 9.99
C ILE A 127 -2.16 12.88 9.87
N ASP A 128 -1.68 13.47 8.78
CA ASP A 128 -1.75 14.92 8.59
C ASP A 128 -3.21 15.36 8.42
N TYR A 129 -4.02 14.60 7.66
CA TYR A 129 -5.44 14.88 7.43
C TYR A 129 -6.27 14.90 8.72
N ARG A 130 -5.96 14.06 9.73
CA ARG A 130 -6.69 14.02 11.01
C ARG A 130 -6.25 15.10 12.02
N GLY A 131 -5.32 15.99 11.66
CA GLY A 131 -4.78 17.03 12.53
C GLY A 131 -3.49 16.65 13.25
N GLY A 132 -2.74 15.67 12.73
CA GLY A 132 -1.44 15.27 13.25
C GLY A 132 -1.51 14.12 14.27
N ALA A 133 -0.35 13.81 14.84
CA ALA A 133 -0.16 12.68 15.72
C ALA A 133 -0.66 12.88 17.17
N ASP A 134 -0.85 14.13 17.58
CA ASP A 134 -1.14 14.53 18.96
C ASP A 134 -2.64 14.76 19.23
N ASN A 135 -3.50 14.49 18.23
CA ASN A 135 -4.94 14.71 18.27
C ASN A 135 -5.74 13.42 18.57
#